data_AF-A0A2A5NZ79-F1
#
_entry.id   AF-A0A2A5NZ79-F1
#
_cell.length_a   1.000
_cell.length_b   1.000
_cell.length_c   1.000
_cell.angle_alpha   90.00
_cell.angle_beta   90.00
_cell.angle_gamma   90.00
#
_symmetry.space_group_name_H-M   'P 1'
#
loop_
_entity.id
_entity.type
_entity.pdbx_description
1 polymer ?
#
loop_
_entity_poly.entity_id
_entity_poly.type
_entity_poly.pdbx_seq_one_letter_code
_entity_poly.pdbx_strand_id
1 'polypeptide(L)'
;MGKTYETYASFETSERKWWEGKSLDHITPEDIKEPKEFTLTLVDTETMENFRARCLVTSDPNAIPDADILHVKDVQWGYSSAPRYTFYVKVLEVLPEPTVQIEYKRDKVRLSQIKGEIIKTLLERAKEKG
;
A
#
# COMPACT_ATOMS: atom_id res chain seq x y z
N MET A 1 -8.58 17.45 -21.63
CA MET A 1 -7.51 16.59 -21.09
C MET A 1 -8.14 15.81 -19.96
N GLY A 2 -7.97 14.49 -19.96
CA GLY A 2 -8.36 13.67 -18.79
C GLY A 2 -7.46 13.96 -17.60
N LYS A 3 -7.89 13.56 -16.41
CA LYS A 3 -7.09 13.68 -15.18
C LYS A 3 -5.91 12.71 -15.21
N THR A 4 -4.94 12.96 -14.35
CA THR A 4 -3.78 12.08 -14.16
C THR A 4 -3.75 11.57 -12.73
N TYR A 5 -3.72 10.26 -12.59
CA TYR A 5 -3.63 9.55 -11.33
C TYR A 5 -2.32 8.79 -11.23
N GLU A 6 -1.83 8.64 -10.01
CA GLU A 6 -0.69 7.79 -9.69
C GLU A 6 -1.12 6.62 -8.81
N THR A 7 -0.55 5.45 -9.04
CA THR A 7 -0.66 4.30 -8.14
C THR A 7 0.72 3.68 -7.96
N TYR A 8 0.94 3.04 -6.82
CA TYR A 8 2.22 2.40 -6.53
C TYR A 8 2.14 0.90 -6.72
N ALA A 9 3.15 0.34 -7.39
CA ALA A 9 3.41 -1.09 -7.39
C ALA A 9 3.96 -1.49 -6.01
N SER A 10 3.20 -2.29 -5.25
CA SER A 10 3.58 -2.77 -3.92
C SER A 10 4.85 -3.63 -3.96
N PHE A 11 5.71 -3.46 -2.96
CA PHE A 11 6.92 -4.26 -2.80
C PHE A 11 6.58 -5.67 -2.30
N GLU A 12 7.17 -6.68 -2.95
CA GLU A 12 7.45 -7.97 -2.31
C GLU A 12 8.41 -7.72 -1.14
N THR A 13 7.88 -7.68 0.09
CA THR A 13 8.39 -8.33 1.32
C THR A 13 7.99 -7.56 2.59
N SER A 14 7.29 -8.29 3.48
CA SER A 14 7.25 -8.14 4.95
C SER A 14 6.89 -6.79 5.58
N GLU A 15 5.71 -6.76 6.24
CA GLU A 15 5.38 -5.91 7.40
C GLU A 15 4.89 -4.46 7.23
N ARG A 16 4.38 -4.07 6.07
CA ARG A 16 3.39 -2.97 6.01
C ARG A 16 2.22 -3.37 5.13
N LYS A 17 1.25 -4.07 5.72
CA LYS A 17 -0.03 -4.42 5.09
C LYS A 17 -0.82 -3.16 4.79
N TRP A 18 -0.56 -2.57 3.63
CA TRP A 18 -1.39 -1.54 3.03
C TRP A 18 -2.26 -2.27 1.99
N TRP A 19 -3.34 -2.86 2.52
CA TRP A 19 -4.57 -3.43 1.92
C TRP A 19 -4.50 -4.49 0.79
N GLU A 20 -5.44 -5.44 0.88
CA GLU A 20 -5.83 -6.38 -0.18
C GLU A 20 -6.52 -5.64 -1.34
N GLY A 21 -5.73 -5.21 -2.31
CA GLY A 21 -6.16 -4.91 -3.67
C GLY A 21 -5.23 -5.67 -4.61
N LYS A 22 -5.72 -6.20 -5.72
CA LYS A 22 -4.82 -6.81 -6.73
C LYS A 22 -3.82 -5.75 -7.17
N SER A 23 -2.59 -5.90 -6.71
CA SER A 23 -1.51 -4.99 -7.04
C SER A 23 -1.14 -5.15 -8.51
N LEU A 24 -0.75 -4.05 -9.16
CA LEU A 24 -0.31 -4.06 -10.56
C LEU A 24 1.14 -4.54 -10.75
N ASP A 25 1.78 -5.07 -9.69
CA ASP A 25 3.23 -5.38 -9.60
C ASP A 25 3.74 -6.32 -10.70
N HIS A 26 2.89 -7.25 -11.11
CA HIS A 26 3.18 -8.27 -12.11
C HIS A 26 2.36 -8.10 -13.39
N ILE A 27 1.65 -6.98 -13.52
CA ILE A 27 0.77 -6.75 -14.65
C ILE A 27 1.48 -5.86 -15.66
N THR A 28 1.75 -6.42 -16.83
CA THR A 28 2.33 -5.69 -17.96
C THR A 28 1.23 -5.06 -18.81
N PRO A 29 1.55 -4.06 -19.66
CA PRO A 29 0.60 -3.52 -20.62
C PRO A 29 -0.03 -4.58 -21.55
N GLU A 30 0.66 -5.69 -21.80
CA GLU A 30 0.14 -6.77 -22.66
C GLU A 30 -0.99 -7.56 -22.00
N ASP A 31 -1.03 -7.61 -20.66
CA ASP A 31 -1.99 -8.37 -19.88
C ASP A 31 -3.36 -7.67 -19.75
N ILE A 32 -3.43 -6.36 -20.01
CA ILE A 32 -4.66 -5.55 -19.88
C ILE A 32 -4.99 -4.78 -21.16
N LYS A 33 -4.95 -5.42 -22.32
CA LYS A 33 -5.45 -4.79 -23.56
C LYS A 33 -6.95 -4.50 -23.49
N GLU A 34 -7.72 -5.42 -22.91
CA GLU A 34 -9.14 -5.21 -22.64
C GLU A 34 -9.36 -4.57 -21.27
N PRO A 35 -10.37 -3.68 -21.11
CA PRO A 35 -10.69 -3.07 -19.82
C PRO A 35 -10.98 -4.10 -18.74
N LYS A 36 -10.23 -4.05 -17.64
CA LYS A 36 -10.42 -4.91 -16.46
C LYS A 36 -10.68 -4.08 -15.23
N GLU A 37 -11.58 -4.57 -14.37
CA GLU A 37 -11.91 -3.91 -13.12
C GLU A 37 -10.88 -4.21 -12.03
N PHE A 38 -10.39 -3.16 -11.38
CA PHE A 38 -9.47 -3.21 -10.26
C PHE A 38 -9.96 -2.33 -9.13
N THR A 39 -9.63 -2.71 -7.90
CA THR A 39 -9.71 -1.82 -6.75
C THR A 39 -8.30 -1.33 -6.45
N LEU A 40 -8.06 -0.05 -6.70
CA LEU A 40 -6.75 0.58 -6.54
C LEU A 40 -6.82 1.72 -5.53
N THR A 41 -5.65 2.04 -4.99
CA THR A 41 -5.45 3.28 -4.25
C THR A 41 -4.76 4.25 -5.20
N LEU A 42 -5.45 5.34 -5.50
CA LEU A 42 -5.01 6.35 -6.45
C LEU A 42 -4.59 7.60 -5.70
N VAL A 43 -3.60 8.29 -6.25
CA VAL A 43 -3.21 9.64 -5.87
C VAL A 43 -3.64 10.56 -7.00
N ASP A 44 -4.50 11.53 -6.70
CA ASP A 44 -4.78 12.61 -7.64
C ASP A 44 -3.57 13.54 -7.69
N THR A 45 -2.96 13.68 -8.88
CA THR A 45 -1.73 14.47 -9.04
C THR A 45 -1.96 15.98 -8.93
N GLU A 46 -3.21 16.44 -9.06
CA GLU A 46 -3.56 17.86 -8.91
C GLU A 46 -3.80 18.21 -7.44
N THR A 47 -4.55 17.37 -6.71
CA THR A 47 -4.91 17.63 -5.31
C THR A 47 -3.94 17.01 -4.30
N MET A 48 -3.10 16.07 -4.74
CA MET A 48 -2.22 15.24 -3.89
C MET A 48 -2.99 14.40 -2.87
N GLU A 49 -4.30 14.21 -3.06
CA GLU A 49 -5.13 13.39 -2.19
C GLU A 49 -5.04 11.92 -2.58
N ASN A 50 -4.93 11.07 -1.57
CA ASN A 50 -4.98 9.62 -1.73
C ASN A 50 -6.42 9.17 -1.53
N PHE A 51 -6.93 8.33 -2.42
CA PHE A 51 -8.26 7.77 -2.27
C PHE A 51 -8.31 6.35 -2.83
N ARG A 52 -9.23 5.55 -2.30
CA ARG A 52 -9.47 4.20 -2.80
C ARG A 52 -10.61 4.23 -3.81
N ALA A 53 -10.43 3.58 -4.94
CA ALA A 53 -11.46 3.54 -5.96
C ALA A 53 -11.51 2.21 -6.70
N ARG A 54 -12.73 1.86 -7.11
CA ARG A 54 -13.00 0.81 -8.08
C ARG A 54 -12.93 1.42 -9.47
N CYS A 55 -12.07 0.87 -10.31
CA CYS A 55 -11.68 1.48 -11.56
C CYS A 55 -11.62 0.44 -12.69
N LEU A 56 -11.94 0.85 -13.91
CA LEU A 56 -11.56 0.10 -15.11
C LEU A 56 -10.17 0.54 -15.54
N VAL A 57 -9.27 -0.41 -15.78
CA VAL A 57 -7.90 -0.16 -16.25
C VAL A 57 -7.69 -0.88 -17.57
N THR A 58 -6.99 -0.24 -18.51
CA THR A 58 -6.58 -0.81 -19.80
C THR A 58 -5.26 -0.19 -20.27
N SER A 59 -4.51 -0.89 -21.11
CA SER A 59 -3.38 -0.33 -21.85
C SER A 59 -3.78 0.31 -23.18
N ASP A 60 -5.00 0.07 -23.67
CA ASP A 60 -5.50 0.66 -24.93
C ASP A 60 -6.25 1.99 -24.66
N PRO A 61 -5.76 3.13 -25.16
CA PRO A 61 -6.41 4.44 -24.99
C PRO A 61 -7.85 4.51 -25.52
N ASN A 62 -8.19 3.67 -26.50
CA ASN A 62 -9.50 3.74 -27.16
C ASN A 62 -10.52 2.77 -26.57
N ALA A 63 -10.09 1.87 -25.68
CA ALA A 63 -10.97 0.84 -25.13
C ALA A 63 -11.96 1.39 -24.10
N ILE A 64 -11.68 2.57 -23.51
CA ILE A 64 -12.57 3.24 -22.56
C ILE A 64 -12.79 4.69 -22.98
N PRO A 65 -14.04 5.14 -23.19
CA PRO A 65 -14.33 6.54 -23.46
C PRO A 65 -14.10 7.40 -22.22
N ASP A 66 -13.46 8.55 -22.43
CA ASP A 66 -13.09 9.54 -21.41
C ASP A 66 -12.20 8.96 -20.31
N ALA A 67 -11.25 8.10 -20.70
CA ALA A 67 -10.28 7.55 -19.76
C ALA A 67 -9.27 8.61 -19.29
N ASP A 68 -8.96 8.54 -18.01
CA ASP A 68 -7.90 9.28 -17.34
C ASP A 68 -6.56 8.53 -17.48
N ILE A 69 -5.46 9.21 -17.24
CA ILE A 69 -4.12 8.62 -17.30
C ILE A 69 -3.77 8.05 -15.93
N LEU A 70 -3.29 6.81 -15.89
CA LEU A 70 -2.79 6.15 -14.69
C LEU A 70 -1.30 5.86 -14.82
N HIS A 71 -0.50 6.50 -13.98
CA HIS A 71 0.91 6.22 -13.84
C HIS A 71 1.16 5.21 -12.72
N VAL A 72 1.70 4.05 -13.07
CA VAL A 72 2.15 3.06 -12.11
C VAL A 72 3.60 3.35 -11.78
N LYS A 73 3.88 3.73 -10.55
CA LYS A 73 5.23 4.04 -10.06
C LYS A 73 5.72 2.94 -9.12
N ASP A 74 7.01 2.66 -9.16
CA ASP A 74 7.64 1.88 -8.09
C ASP A 74 7.87 2.78 -6.86
N VAL A 75 7.61 2.28 -5.66
CA VAL A 75 7.92 2.99 -4.41
C VAL A 75 9.45 3.03 -4.21
N GLN A 76 10.14 3.95 -4.86
CA GLN A 76 11.54 4.23 -4.51
C GLN A 76 11.56 5.26 -3.38
N TRP A 77 12.27 4.90 -2.31
CA TRP A 77 12.55 5.73 -1.13
C TRP A 77 12.84 7.20 -1.49
N GLY A 78 11.81 8.05 -1.41
CA GLY A 78 11.93 9.51 -1.42
C GLY A 78 12.26 10.19 -2.75
N TYR A 79 12.21 9.51 -3.90
CA TYR A 79 12.40 10.16 -5.21
C TYR A 79 11.27 9.80 -6.18
N SER A 80 10.81 10.81 -6.93
CA SER A 80 9.87 10.63 -8.04
C SER A 80 10.55 9.77 -9.11
N SER A 81 10.31 8.47 -9.08
CA SER A 81 10.66 7.56 -10.17
C SER A 81 9.80 7.89 -11.39
N ALA A 82 10.37 7.76 -12.59
CA ALA A 82 9.59 7.75 -13.81
C ALA A 82 8.53 6.65 -13.72
N PRO A 83 7.33 6.83 -14.30
CA PRO A 83 6.31 5.79 -14.30
C PRO A 83 6.86 4.51 -14.94
N ARG A 84 6.76 3.39 -14.23
CA ARG A 84 7.14 2.07 -14.72
C ARG A 84 6.24 1.65 -15.87
N TYR A 85 4.94 1.89 -15.72
CA TYR A 85 3.93 1.72 -16.77
C TYR A 85 2.93 2.86 -16.75
N THR A 86 2.35 3.14 -17.92
CA THR A 86 1.22 4.06 -18.06
C THR A 86 0.04 3.28 -18.61
N PHE A 87 -1.09 3.39 -17.92
CA PHE A 87 -2.36 2.80 -18.30
C PHE A 87 -3.41 3.90 -18.45
N TYR A 88 -4.58 3.53 -18.95
CA TYR A 88 -5.77 4.34 -19.00
C TYR A 88 -6.74 3.81 -17.97
N VAL A 89 -7.30 4.70 -17.16
CA VAL A 89 -8.17 4.35 -16.03
C VAL A 89 -9.47 5.12 -16.10
N LYS A 90 -10.56 4.50 -15.66
CA LYS A 90 -11.82 5.19 -15.39
C LYS A 90 -12.30 4.83 -14.00
N VAL A 91 -12.38 5.83 -13.14
CA VAL A 91 -12.93 5.68 -11.80
C VAL A 91 -14.42 5.42 -11.91
N LEU A 92 -14.86 4.24 -11.45
CA LEU A 92 -16.28 3.88 -11.40
C LEU A 92 -16.91 4.34 -10.08
N GLU A 93 -16.20 4.15 -8.97
CA GLU A 93 -16.71 4.39 -7.63
C GLU A 93 -15.56 4.67 -6.65
N VAL A 94 -15.67 5.75 -5.87
CA VAL A 94 -14.75 6.03 -4.77
C VAL A 94 -15.23 5.26 -3.54
N LEU A 95 -14.36 4.42 -3.00
CA LEU A 95 -14.65 3.58 -1.84
C LEU A 95 -14.32 4.34 -0.55
N PRO A 96 -15.12 4.19 0.51
CA PRO A 96 -14.82 4.78 1.81
C PRO A 96 -13.52 4.21 2.37
N GLU A 97 -12.76 5.06 3.09
CA GLU A 97 -11.60 4.58 3.83
C GLU A 97 -12.03 3.51 4.84
N PRO A 98 -11.34 2.35 4.90
CA PRO A 98 -11.65 1.35 5.91
C PRO A 98 -11.40 1.96 7.28
N THR A 99 -12.45 2.04 8.11
CA THR A 99 -12.35 2.55 9.48
C THR A 99 -11.54 1.55 10.32
N VAL A 100 -10.21 1.70 10.34
CA VAL A 100 -9.35 0.88 11.20
C VAL A 100 -9.48 1.41 12.62
N GLN A 101 -10.26 0.72 13.46
CA GLN A 101 -10.16 0.89 14.90
C GLN A 101 -8.81 0.30 15.34
N ILE A 102 -7.76 1.13 15.35
CA ILE A 102 -6.48 0.76 15.93
C ILE A 102 -6.67 0.73 17.45
N GLU A 103 -7.03 -0.43 17.99
CA GLU A 103 -7.03 -0.66 19.42
C GLU A 103 -5.56 -0.67 19.89
N TYR A 104 -5.05 0.50 20.28
CA TYR A 104 -3.72 0.62 20.87
C TYR A 104 -3.68 -0.12 22.21
N LYS A 105 -3.36 -1.43 22.19
CA LYS A 105 -2.88 -2.13 23.38
C LYS A 105 -1.49 -1.61 23.73
N ARG A 106 -1.44 -0.47 24.41
CA ARG A 106 -0.25 -0.05 25.16
C ARG A 106 -0.11 -0.97 26.36
N ASP A 107 0.50 -2.13 26.16
CA ASP A 107 1.10 -2.86 27.27
C ASP A 107 2.27 -2.01 27.79
N LYS A 108 1.98 -1.13 28.75
CA LYS A 108 2.99 -0.41 29.52
C LYS A 108 3.69 -1.41 30.43
N VAL A 109 4.54 -2.26 29.88
CA VAL A 109 5.50 -3.01 30.69
C VAL A 109 6.45 -1.97 31.25
N ARG A 110 6.36 -1.72 32.57
CA ARG A 110 7.25 -0.75 33.23
C ARG A 110 8.66 -1.32 33.18
N LEU A 111 9.64 -0.53 32.77
CA LEU A 111 11.07 -0.91 32.76
C LEU A 111 11.55 -1.53 34.10
N SER A 112 10.90 -1.19 35.21
CA SER A 112 11.13 -1.79 36.53
C SER A 112 10.78 -3.28 36.61
N GLN A 113 9.74 -3.74 35.89
CA GLN A 113 9.34 -5.15 35.85
C GLN A 113 10.37 -5.99 35.08
N ILE A 114 10.81 -5.51 33.91
CA ILE A 114 11.84 -6.16 33.09
C ILE A 114 13.16 -6.26 33.87
N LYS A 115 13.58 -5.18 34.53
CA LYS A 115 14.80 -5.19 35.38
C LYS A 115 14.68 -6.17 36.54
N GLY A 116 13.52 -6.25 37.19
CA GLY A 116 13.25 -7.18 38.29
C GLY A 116 13.35 -8.65 37.85
N GLU A 117 12.78 -9.00 36.71
CA GLU A 117 12.85 -10.37 36.18
C GLU A 117 14.28 -10.77 35.81
N ILE A 118 15.02 -9.89 35.13
CA ILE A 118 16.42 -10.16 34.77
C ILE A 118 17.28 -10.39 36.02
N ILE A 119 17.12 -9.57 37.07
CA ILE A 119 17.86 -9.72 38.32
C ILE A 119 17.51 -11.05 38.99
N LYS A 120 16.22 -11.43 39.01
CA LYS A 120 15.77 -12.69 39.59
C LYS A 120 16.39 -13.90 38.87
N THR A 121 16.39 -13.89 37.53
CA THR A 121 16.99 -14.98 36.73
C THR A 121 18.50 -15.09 36.94
N LEU A 122 19.20 -13.95 37.09
CA LEU A 122 20.64 -13.95 37.36
C LEU A 122 20.96 -14.49 38.77
N LEU A 123 20.13 -14.17 39.77
CA LEU A 123 20.29 -14.67 41.13
C LEU A 123 20.00 -16.17 41.24
N GLU A 124 18.98 -16.67 40.55
CA GLU A 124 18.67 -18.10 40.50
C GLU A 124 19.82 -18.90 39.84
N ARG A 125 20.37 -18.41 38.72
CA ARG A 125 21.54 -19.02 38.08
C ARG A 125 22.82 -18.97 38.92
N ALA A 126 23.00 -17.95 39.75
CA ALA A 126 24.14 -17.86 40.64
C ALA A 126 24.03 -18.87 41.80
N LYS A 127 22.82 -19.20 42.21
CA LYS A 127 22.53 -20.16 43.29
C LYS A 127 22.66 -21.62 42.86
N GLU A 128 22.50 -21.91 41.56
CA GLU A 128 22.71 -23.25 40.98
C GLU A 128 24.18 -23.57 40.70
N LYS A 129 25.09 -22.59 40.77
CA LYS A 129 26.53 -22.74 40.50
C LYS A 129 27.42 -22.72 41.75
N GLY A 130 26.84 -22.68 42.94
CA GLY A 130 27.54 -22.82 44.23
C GLY A 130 27.11 -24.09 44.94
#